data_AF-A0A6V2F1Y5-F1
#
_entry.id   AF-A0A6V2F1Y5-F1
#
_cell.length_a   1.000
_cell.length_b   1.000
_cell.length_c   1.000
_cell.angle_alpha   90.00
_cell.angle_beta   90.00
_cell.angle_gamma   90.00
#
_symmetry.space_group_name_H-M   'P 1'
#
loop_
_entity.id
_entity.type
_entity.pdbx_description
1 polymer ?
#
loop_
_entity_poly.entity_id
_entity_poly.type
_entity_poly.pdbx_seq_one_letter_code
_entity_poly.pdbx_strand_id
1 'polypeptide(L)'
;MVILAFGDMFHILIRIDETACPVNPDPNNDENPFCKTGLSYLDVYAQILGNFDYGSFLGHPTTIILFIVMTLFGTIIYLNILIAVVSDSYSKSCEKSSRLFGKARILTVANISALEHIMQPTWLNSKDKLLVRISKLLFKLLSICGYAYGVFWIVYFISLLNEGTGSTAGKYISTSVMVYFFVGSIFLFSFVFTGWGEERRFMKMTWINDNALVTWFFWKPIAFIVYLVMGQVAITTPESDSNKGHDE
;
A
#
# COMPACT_ATOMS: atom_id res chain seq x y z
N MET A 1 28.92 -14.48 -16.71
CA MET A 1 29.83 -15.37 -17.46
C MET A 1 29.44 -16.83 -17.34
N VAL A 2 29.25 -17.37 -16.13
CA VAL A 2 28.81 -18.76 -15.90
C VAL A 2 27.48 -19.08 -16.61
N ILE A 3 26.47 -18.21 -16.47
CA ILE A 3 25.15 -18.37 -17.12
C ILE A 3 25.29 -18.46 -18.65
N LEU A 4 26.16 -17.65 -19.25
CA LEU A 4 26.36 -17.66 -20.71
C LEU A 4 27.02 -18.97 -21.15
N ALA A 5 28.07 -19.41 -20.45
CA ALA A 5 28.76 -20.65 -20.79
C ALA A 5 27.86 -21.89 -20.66
N PHE A 6 27.10 -22.00 -19.57
CA PHE A 6 26.16 -23.11 -19.40
C PHE A 6 24.95 -23.00 -20.33
N GLY A 7 24.46 -21.78 -20.59
CA GLY A 7 23.39 -21.52 -21.57
C GLY A 7 23.78 -21.99 -22.97
N ASP A 8 24.99 -21.65 -23.43
CA ASP A 8 25.50 -22.13 -24.72
C ASP A 8 25.66 -23.65 -24.76
N MET A 9 26.16 -24.26 -23.67
CA MET A 9 26.28 -25.73 -23.58
C MET A 9 24.91 -26.42 -23.64
N PHE A 10 23.90 -25.95 -22.89
CA PHE A 10 22.54 -26.50 -22.96
C PHE A 10 21.91 -26.29 -24.33
N HIS A 11 22.04 -25.09 -24.91
CA HIS A 11 21.51 -24.78 -26.23
C HIS A 11 22.12 -25.67 -27.32
N ILE A 12 23.45 -25.86 -27.33
CA ILE A 12 24.10 -26.76 -28.30
C ILE A 12 23.64 -28.20 -28.10
N LEU A 13 23.60 -28.67 -26.84
CA LEU A 13 23.33 -30.08 -26.56
C LEU A 13 21.88 -30.48 -26.85
N ILE A 14 20.93 -29.58 -26.62
CA ILE A 14 19.51 -29.79 -26.93
C ILE A 14 19.23 -29.60 -28.43
N ARG A 15 19.93 -28.68 -29.11
CA ARG A 15 19.77 -28.46 -30.55
C ARG A 15 20.27 -29.61 -31.42
N ILE A 16 21.19 -30.44 -30.91
CA ILE A 16 21.63 -31.66 -31.60
C ILE A 16 20.49 -32.69 -31.66
N ASP A 17 19.52 -32.62 -30.74
CA ASP A 17 18.35 -33.48 -30.74
C ASP A 17 17.24 -32.89 -31.62
N GLU A 18 17.08 -33.46 -32.82
CA GLU A 18 16.03 -33.05 -33.76
C GLU A 18 14.61 -33.24 -33.18
N THR A 19 14.46 -34.09 -32.16
CA THR A 19 13.15 -34.32 -31.51
C THR A 19 12.78 -33.23 -30.51
N ALA A 20 13.78 -32.55 -29.93
CA ALA A 20 13.56 -31.53 -28.90
C ALA A 20 13.24 -30.14 -29.49
N CYS A 21 13.72 -29.86 -30.71
CA CYS A 21 13.52 -28.59 -31.41
C CYS A 21 12.97 -28.80 -32.83
N PRO A 22 11.66 -29.06 -32.99
CA PRO A 22 11.07 -29.25 -34.31
C PRO A 22 11.11 -27.95 -35.13
N VAL A 23 11.43 -28.07 -36.43
CA VAL A 23 11.50 -26.93 -37.38
C VAL A 23 10.15 -26.23 -37.55
N ASN A 24 9.05 -26.97 -37.36
CA ASN A 24 7.68 -26.45 -37.41
C ASN A 24 6.98 -26.78 -36.08
N PRO A 25 7.12 -25.94 -35.04
CA PRO A 25 6.44 -26.17 -33.77
C PRO A 25 4.91 -26.02 -33.94
N ASP A 26 4.17 -26.94 -33.34
CA ASP A 26 2.71 -26.81 -33.21
C ASP A 26 2.42 -25.63 -32.26
N PRO A 27 1.60 -24.62 -32.65
CA PRO A 27 1.32 -23.46 -31.81
C PRO A 27 0.67 -23.78 -30.45
N ASN A 28 0.15 -25.00 -30.28
CA ASN A 28 -0.48 -25.43 -29.03
C ASN A 28 0.46 -26.22 -28.10
N ASN A 29 1.69 -26.50 -28.52
CA ASN A 29 2.66 -27.24 -27.70
C ASN A 29 3.68 -26.26 -27.12
N ASP A 30 3.95 -26.39 -25.83
CA ASP A 30 4.92 -25.54 -25.14
C ASP A 30 6.32 -25.81 -25.73
N GLU A 31 6.78 -24.88 -26.57
CA GLU A 31 8.07 -24.98 -27.26
C GLU A 31 9.20 -24.94 -26.21
N ASN A 32 10.14 -25.89 -26.30
CA ASN A 32 11.25 -25.98 -25.37
C ASN A 32 12.05 -24.66 -25.37
N PRO A 33 12.23 -23.99 -24.21
CA PRO A 33 12.88 -22.67 -24.15
C PRO A 33 14.34 -22.70 -24.62
N PHE A 34 14.98 -23.87 -24.62
CA PHE A 34 16.35 -24.04 -25.08
C PHE A 34 16.53 -23.97 -26.61
N CYS A 35 15.45 -24.02 -27.39
CA CYS A 35 15.53 -23.91 -28.86
C CYS A 35 15.82 -22.47 -29.34
N LYS A 36 15.56 -21.47 -28.49
CA LYS A 36 15.85 -20.05 -28.78
C LYS A 36 16.99 -19.59 -27.89
N THR A 37 18.09 -19.15 -28.49
CA THR A 37 19.30 -18.74 -27.76
C THR A 37 19.01 -17.70 -26.67
N GLY A 38 18.13 -16.72 -26.93
CA GLY A 38 17.76 -15.71 -25.92
C GLY A 38 17.01 -16.27 -24.70
N LEU A 39 16.13 -17.25 -24.91
CA LEU A 39 15.34 -17.86 -23.83
C LEU A 39 16.18 -18.87 -23.04
N SER A 40 17.14 -19.55 -23.69
CA SER A 40 18.03 -20.50 -23.02
C SER A 40 18.82 -19.87 -21.85
N TYR A 41 19.27 -18.62 -21.98
CA TYR A 41 19.97 -17.93 -20.90
C TYR A 41 19.05 -17.59 -19.71
N LEU A 42 17.80 -17.25 -20.01
CA LEU A 42 16.81 -16.90 -19.00
C LEU A 42 16.39 -18.15 -18.22
N ASP A 43 16.27 -19.28 -18.92
CA ASP A 43 15.94 -20.56 -18.30
C ASP A 43 17.09 -21.09 -17.42
N VAL A 44 18.34 -21.00 -17.87
CA VAL A 44 19.51 -21.30 -17.02
C VAL A 44 19.57 -20.39 -15.79
N TYR A 45 19.20 -19.11 -15.93
CA TYR A 45 19.09 -18.20 -14.79
C TYR A 45 17.98 -18.61 -13.82
N ALA A 46 16.80 -18.98 -14.33
CA ALA A 46 15.70 -19.50 -13.52
C ALA A 46 16.09 -20.79 -12.78
N GLN A 47 16.84 -21.67 -13.45
CA GLN A 47 17.35 -22.91 -12.88
C GLN A 47 18.33 -22.66 -11.73
N ILE A 48 19.21 -21.65 -11.83
CA ILE A 48 20.09 -21.24 -10.72
C ILE A 48 19.29 -20.73 -9.52
N LEU A 49 18.16 -20.07 -9.77
CA LEU A 49 17.20 -19.65 -8.74
C LEU A 49 16.40 -20.82 -8.14
N GLY A 50 16.60 -22.03 -8.64
CA GLY A 50 15.90 -23.24 -8.19
C GLY A 50 14.53 -23.45 -8.85
N ASN A 51 14.20 -22.67 -9.88
CA ASN A 51 13.00 -22.90 -10.69
C ASN A 51 13.37 -23.70 -11.93
N PHE A 52 13.01 -24.98 -11.96
CA PHE A 52 13.31 -25.86 -13.08
C PHE A 52 12.18 -26.85 -13.31
N ASP A 53 11.92 -27.15 -14.59
CA ASP A 53 10.98 -28.18 -15.02
C ASP A 53 11.76 -29.44 -15.43
N TYR A 54 11.36 -30.58 -14.88
CA TYR A 54 11.95 -31.88 -15.20
C TYR A 54 11.62 -32.33 -16.63
N GLY A 55 10.49 -31.86 -17.19
CA GLY A 55 10.04 -32.16 -18.54
C GLY A 55 11.09 -31.88 -19.60
N SER A 56 11.81 -30.77 -19.45
CA SER A 56 12.80 -30.28 -20.41
C SER A 56 14.09 -31.11 -20.50
N PHE A 57 14.35 -32.00 -19.53
CA PHE A 57 15.62 -32.74 -19.43
C PHE A 57 15.53 -34.24 -19.72
N LEU A 58 14.32 -34.79 -19.88
CA LEU A 58 14.06 -36.24 -20.00
C LEU A 58 14.58 -36.90 -21.29
N GLY A 59 15.11 -36.14 -22.26
CA GLY A 59 15.62 -36.69 -23.53
C GLY A 59 17.05 -37.24 -23.49
N HIS A 60 17.93 -36.72 -22.63
CA HIS A 60 19.37 -37.03 -22.70
C HIS A 60 20.05 -37.18 -21.33
N PRO A 61 20.81 -38.27 -21.08
CA PRO A 61 21.51 -38.42 -19.80
C PRO A 61 22.63 -37.39 -19.61
N THR A 62 23.15 -36.82 -20.70
CA THR A 62 24.18 -35.78 -20.67
C THR A 62 23.66 -34.43 -20.19
N THR A 63 22.40 -34.05 -20.49
CA THR A 63 21.79 -32.83 -19.93
C THR A 63 21.63 -32.93 -18.43
N ILE A 64 21.28 -34.11 -17.92
CA ILE A 64 21.14 -34.38 -16.47
C ILE A 64 22.48 -34.22 -15.76
N ILE A 65 23.57 -34.76 -16.33
CA ILE A 65 24.91 -34.57 -15.76
C ILE A 65 25.29 -33.09 -15.75
N LEU A 66 25.03 -32.37 -16.84
CA LEU A 66 25.29 -30.93 -16.93
C LEU A 66 24.45 -30.14 -15.91
N PHE A 67 23.19 -30.51 -15.70
CA PHE A 67 22.30 -29.95 -14.68
C PHE A 67 22.85 -30.13 -13.27
N ILE A 68 23.35 -31.33 -12.94
CA ILE A 68 23.92 -31.63 -11.62
C ILE A 68 25.18 -30.78 -11.39
N VAL A 69 26.07 -30.72 -12.39
CA VAL A 69 27.29 -29.89 -12.32
C VAL A 69 26.92 -28.41 -12.17
N MET A 70 25.96 -27.92 -12.96
CA MET A 70 25.51 -26.53 -12.89
C MET A 70 24.92 -26.19 -11.52
N THR A 71 24.09 -27.07 -10.95
CA THR A 71 23.49 -26.86 -9.62
C THR A 71 24.55 -26.87 -8.52
N LEU A 72 25.53 -27.78 -8.61
CA LEU A 72 26.62 -27.88 -7.63
C LEU A 72 27.54 -26.64 -7.66
N PHE A 73 27.98 -26.22 -8.84
CA PHE A 73 28.83 -25.04 -8.96
C PHE A 73 28.03 -23.73 -8.79
N GLY A 74 26.95 -23.59 -9.54
CA GLY A 74 26.09 -22.42 -9.61
C GLY A 74 25.36 -22.11 -8.31
N THR A 75 24.67 -23.09 -7.76
CA THR A 75 23.83 -22.84 -6.58
C THR A 75 24.60 -23.09 -5.28
N ILE A 76 25.35 -24.18 -5.15
CA ILE A 76 26.00 -24.49 -3.87
C ILE A 76 27.26 -23.65 -3.65
N ILE A 77 28.20 -23.64 -4.61
CA ILE A 77 29.48 -22.97 -4.41
C ILE A 77 29.33 -21.44 -4.49
N TYR A 78 28.73 -20.89 -5.56
CA TYR A 78 28.62 -19.44 -5.69
C TYR A 78 27.74 -18.80 -4.61
N LEU A 79 26.65 -19.45 -4.19
CA LEU A 79 25.80 -18.87 -3.14
C LEU A 79 26.53 -18.80 -1.80
N ASN A 80 27.28 -19.84 -1.44
CA ASN A 80 28.08 -19.85 -0.22
C ASN A 80 29.19 -18.78 -0.25
N ILE A 81 29.86 -18.61 -1.39
CA ILE A 81 30.87 -17.56 -1.56
C ILE A 81 30.22 -16.18 -1.51
N LEU A 82 29.07 -15.98 -2.18
CA LEU A 82 28.35 -14.71 -2.18
C LEU A 82 27.94 -14.32 -0.75
N ILE A 83 27.39 -15.26 0.01
CA ILE A 83 27.01 -15.03 1.41
C ILE A 83 28.25 -14.67 2.23
N ALA A 84 29.36 -15.38 2.07
CA ALA A 84 30.60 -15.07 2.78
C ALA A 84 31.13 -13.66 2.47
N VAL A 85 31.16 -13.28 1.19
CA VAL A 85 31.63 -11.96 0.74
C VAL A 85 30.68 -10.85 1.19
N VAL A 86 29.36 -11.05 1.05
CA VAL A 86 28.35 -10.08 1.50
C VAL A 86 28.41 -9.92 3.01
N SER A 87 28.59 -11.00 3.77
CA SER A 87 28.73 -10.97 5.24
C SER A 87 29.96 -10.18 5.69
N ASP A 88 31.13 -10.45 5.11
CA ASP A 88 32.36 -9.71 5.42
C ASP A 88 32.25 -8.22 5.05
N SER A 89 31.69 -7.93 3.86
CA SER A 89 31.43 -6.55 3.41
C SER A 89 30.43 -5.83 4.32
N TYR A 90 29.38 -6.53 4.76
CA TYR A 90 28.39 -5.99 5.68
C TYR A 90 29.00 -5.69 7.05
N SER A 91 29.81 -6.60 7.59
CA SER A 91 30.50 -6.41 8.87
C SER A 91 31.41 -5.18 8.84
N LYS A 92 32.26 -5.06 7.79
CA LYS A 92 33.11 -3.87 7.56
C LYS A 92 32.31 -2.58 7.39
N SER A 93 31.18 -2.66 6.68
CA SER A 93 30.29 -1.52 6.47
C SER A 93 29.59 -1.11 7.76
N CYS A 94 29.20 -2.06 8.61
CA CYS A 94 28.55 -1.80 9.89
C CYS A 94 29.50 -1.10 10.87
N GLU A 95 30.77 -1.54 10.92
CA GLU A 95 31.78 -0.86 11.74
C GLU A 95 31.95 0.61 11.30
N LYS A 96 32.00 0.86 9.99
CA LYS A 96 32.13 2.21 9.44
C LYS A 96 30.84 3.03 9.53
N SER A 97 29.67 2.39 9.48
CA SER A 97 28.36 3.06 9.44
C SER A 97 28.10 3.83 10.72
N SER A 98 28.51 3.32 11.89
CA SER A 98 28.38 4.00 13.17
C SER A 98 29.06 5.38 13.17
N ARG A 99 30.30 5.44 12.66
CA ARG A 99 31.09 6.68 12.54
C ARG A 99 30.51 7.63 11.49
N LEU A 100 30.08 7.10 10.35
CA LEU A 100 29.46 7.90 9.29
C LEU A 100 28.10 8.47 9.74
N PHE A 101 27.29 7.67 10.43
CA PHE A 101 26.01 8.09 10.97
C PHE A 101 26.16 9.18 12.03
N GLY A 102 27.16 9.06 12.92
CA GLY A 102 27.51 10.12 13.87
C GLY A 102 27.85 11.44 13.16
N LYS A 103 28.74 11.38 12.16
CA LYS A 103 29.11 12.56 11.35
C LYS A 103 27.92 13.17 10.62
N ALA A 104 27.08 12.33 10.01
CA ALA A 104 25.88 12.77 9.31
C ALA A 104 24.90 13.47 10.26
N ARG A 105 24.67 12.93 11.47
CA ARG A 105 23.80 13.58 12.48
C ARG A 105 24.33 14.94 12.89
N ILE A 106 25.63 15.05 13.17
CA ILE A 106 26.25 16.33 13.56
C ILE A 106 26.11 17.35 12.43
N LEU A 107 26.42 16.95 11.19
CA LEU A 107 26.33 17.82 10.02
C LEU A 107 24.88 18.27 9.76
N THR A 108 23.91 17.38 9.93
CA THR A 108 22.49 17.71 9.81
C THR A 108 22.05 18.69 10.92
N VAL A 109 22.46 18.48 12.17
CA VAL A 109 22.15 19.41 13.27
C VAL A 109 22.80 20.78 13.05
N ALA A 110 24.05 20.80 12.59
CA ALA A 110 24.75 22.04 12.26
C ALA A 110 24.05 22.80 11.14
N ASN A 111 23.62 22.11 10.07
CA ASN A 111 22.88 22.72 8.97
C ASN A 111 21.53 23.27 9.43
N ILE A 112 20.79 22.53 10.28
CA ILE A 112 19.52 23.01 10.84
C ILE A 112 19.75 24.23 11.73
N SER A 113 20.78 24.22 12.57
CA SER A 113 21.10 25.36 13.46
C SER A 113 21.54 26.59 12.67
N ALA A 114 22.34 26.42 11.61
CA ALA A 114 22.72 27.50 10.71
C ALA A 114 21.50 28.06 9.98
N LEU A 115 20.62 27.18 9.50
CA LEU A 115 19.37 27.58 8.86
C LEU A 115 18.45 28.32 9.84
N GLU A 116 18.35 27.87 11.09
CA GLU A 116 17.58 28.54 12.13
C GLU A 116 18.13 29.93 12.41
N HIS A 117 19.45 30.12 12.45
CA HIS A 117 20.05 31.44 12.63
C HIS A 117 19.80 32.36 11.43
N ILE A 118 19.77 31.83 10.21
CA ILE A 118 19.44 32.61 8.99
C ILE A 118 17.94 32.91 8.92
N MET A 119 17.10 31.94 9.31
CA MET A 119 15.65 32.02 9.20
C MET A 119 14.97 32.69 10.38
N GLN A 120 15.60 32.78 11.57
CA GLN A 120 15.06 33.58 12.67
C GLN A 120 14.98 35.01 12.18
N PRO A 121 13.79 35.49 11.78
CA PRO A 121 13.67 36.86 11.37
C PRO A 121 13.79 37.63 12.68
N THR A 122 14.78 38.48 12.81
CA THR A 122 14.79 39.60 13.76
C THR A 122 13.59 40.57 13.56
N TRP A 123 12.61 40.16 12.75
CA TRP A 123 11.55 40.92 12.11
C TRP A 123 10.14 40.37 12.31
N LEU A 124 9.91 39.32 13.12
CA LEU A 124 8.56 39.05 13.66
C LEU A 124 8.30 40.02 14.80
N ASN A 125 8.18 41.28 14.40
CA ASN A 125 7.67 42.39 15.19
C ASN A 125 6.35 41.98 15.84
N SER A 126 6.03 42.59 16.98
CA SER A 126 4.88 42.25 17.84
C SER A 126 3.51 42.10 17.14
N LYS A 127 3.37 42.56 15.89
CA LYS A 127 2.14 42.47 15.07
C LYS A 127 1.83 41.04 14.60
N ASP A 128 2.83 40.21 14.34
CA ASP A 128 2.58 38.85 13.81
C ASP A 128 2.10 37.89 14.90
N LYS A 129 2.54 38.10 16.15
CA LYS A 129 1.99 37.38 17.31
C LYS A 129 0.50 37.67 17.50
N LEU A 130 0.07 38.88 17.15
CA LEU A 130 -1.33 39.29 17.25
C LEU A 130 -2.16 38.66 16.12
N LEU A 131 -1.64 38.63 14.89
CA LEU A 131 -2.27 37.94 13.76
C LEU A 131 -2.44 36.43 14.02
N VAL A 132 -1.41 35.76 14.56
CA VAL A 132 -1.52 34.33 14.91
C VAL A 132 -2.53 34.10 16.03
N ARG A 133 -2.61 34.99 17.03
CA ARG A 133 -3.63 34.90 18.09
C ARG A 133 -5.04 35.12 17.54
N ILE A 134 -5.23 36.09 16.65
CA ILE A 134 -6.53 36.35 15.99
C ILE A 134 -6.94 35.17 15.12
N SER A 135 -6.01 34.61 14.33
CA SER A 135 -6.25 33.40 13.51
C SER A 135 -6.73 32.23 14.37
N LYS A 136 -6.07 31.95 15.50
CA LYS A 136 -6.47 30.88 16.43
C LYS A 136 -7.84 31.12 17.06
N LEU A 137 -8.16 32.37 17.39
CA LEU A 137 -9.47 32.72 17.94
C LEU A 137 -10.57 32.60 16.88
N LEU A 138 -10.35 33.09 15.66
CA LEU A 138 -11.28 32.95 14.54
C LEU A 138 -11.56 31.48 14.22
N PHE A 139 -10.53 30.64 14.20
CA PHE A 139 -10.68 29.22 13.94
C PHE A 139 -11.50 28.50 15.03
N LYS A 140 -11.25 28.83 16.31
CA LYS A 140 -12.06 28.32 17.43
C LYS A 140 -13.52 28.76 17.31
N LEU A 141 -13.75 30.02 16.94
CA LEU A 141 -15.10 30.58 16.83
C LEU A 141 -15.87 29.95 15.66
N LEU A 142 -15.22 29.75 14.51
CA LEU A 142 -15.78 29.03 13.36
C LEU A 142 -16.13 27.58 13.71
N SER A 143 -15.27 26.89 14.47
CA SER A 143 -15.54 25.52 14.92
C SER A 143 -16.76 25.44 15.84
N ILE A 144 -16.91 26.38 16.78
CA ILE A 144 -18.08 26.45 17.67
C ILE A 144 -19.36 26.74 16.89
N CYS A 145 -19.32 27.69 15.94
CA CYS A 145 -20.47 27.99 15.07
C CYS A 145 -20.89 26.78 14.22
N GLY A 146 -19.92 26.03 13.67
CA GLY A 146 -20.19 24.80 12.92
C GLY A 146 -20.88 23.73 13.78
N TYR A 147 -20.47 23.57 15.04
CA TYR A 147 -21.10 22.64 15.97
C TYR A 147 -22.55 23.05 16.30
N ALA A 148 -22.78 24.33 16.59
CA ALA A 148 -24.12 24.84 16.88
C ALA A 148 -25.07 24.67 15.68
N TYR A 149 -24.58 24.92 14.45
CA TYR A 149 -25.35 24.71 13.22
C TYR A 149 -25.71 23.23 13.02
N GLY A 150 -24.77 22.32 13.28
CA GLY A 150 -25.02 20.87 13.22
C GLY A 150 -26.11 20.42 14.19
N VAL A 151 -26.07 20.88 15.44
CA VAL A 151 -27.09 20.54 16.45
C VAL A 151 -28.47 21.09 16.07
N PHE A 152 -28.55 22.33 15.58
CA PHE A 152 -29.81 22.93 15.14
C PHE A 152 -30.50 22.09 14.05
N TRP A 153 -29.73 21.63 13.06
CA TRP A 153 -30.25 20.79 11.98
C TRP A 153 -30.70 19.40 12.46
N ILE A 154 -29.99 18.78 13.42
CA ILE A 154 -30.40 17.50 13.99
C ILE A 154 -31.77 17.63 14.68
N VAL A 155 -31.97 18.69 15.47
CA VAL A 155 -33.26 18.93 16.14
C VAL A 155 -34.38 19.18 15.12
N TYR A 156 -34.12 20.02 14.11
CA TYR A 156 -35.09 20.27 13.03
C TYR A 156 -35.48 18.97 12.30
N PHE A 157 -34.50 18.09 12.06
CA PHE A 157 -34.74 16.80 11.43
C PHE A 157 -35.58 15.85 12.29
N ILE A 158 -35.33 15.79 13.60
CA ILE A 158 -36.16 14.99 14.53
C ILE A 158 -37.61 15.48 14.50
N SER A 159 -37.83 16.81 14.47
CA SER A 159 -39.16 17.38 14.34
C SER A 159 -39.83 16.98 13.01
N LEU A 160 -39.10 17.01 11.89
CA LEU A 160 -39.62 16.61 10.58
C LEU A 160 -39.99 15.12 10.53
N LEU A 161 -39.21 14.26 11.20
CA LEU A 161 -39.51 12.82 11.29
C LEU A 161 -40.77 12.55 12.11
N ASN A 162 -41.04 13.33 13.15
CA ASN A 162 -42.23 13.16 13.98
C ASN A 162 -43.54 13.56 13.27
N GLU A 163 -43.48 14.43 12.25
CA GLU A 163 -44.67 14.87 11.51
C GLU A 163 -45.03 13.97 10.30
N GLY A 164 -44.16 13.04 9.89
CA GLY A 164 -44.25 12.34 8.59
C GLY A 164 -44.78 10.90 8.59
N THR A 165 -45.58 10.45 9.56
CA THR A 165 -45.92 9.01 9.77
C THR A 165 -47.08 8.46 8.92
N GLY A 166 -47.27 8.90 7.67
CA GLY A 166 -48.46 8.53 6.88
C GLY A 166 -48.26 7.94 5.49
N SER A 167 -47.12 8.17 4.80
CA SER A 167 -46.99 7.82 3.38
C SER A 167 -45.62 7.22 3.05
N THR A 168 -45.62 6.14 2.28
CA THR A 168 -44.44 5.43 1.76
C THR A 168 -43.52 6.33 0.93
N ALA A 169 -44.02 7.43 0.38
CA ALA A 169 -43.22 8.44 -0.32
C ALA A 169 -42.27 9.22 0.63
N GLY A 170 -42.62 9.37 1.91
CA GLY A 170 -41.80 10.09 2.89
C GLY A 170 -40.49 9.37 3.26
N LYS A 171 -40.43 8.04 3.10
CA LYS A 171 -39.25 7.24 3.45
C LYS A 171 -38.06 7.49 2.50
N TYR A 172 -38.30 7.72 1.21
CA TYR A 172 -37.24 7.93 0.21
C TYR A 172 -36.64 9.35 0.25
N ILE A 173 -37.45 10.35 0.62
CA ILE A 173 -36.95 11.71 0.79
C ILE A 173 -36.06 11.79 2.03
N SER A 174 -36.44 11.09 3.12
CA SER A 174 -35.64 11.04 4.35
C SER A 174 -34.26 10.39 4.16
N THR A 175 -34.15 9.33 3.37
CA THR A 175 -32.86 8.65 3.12
C THR A 175 -31.90 9.48 2.27
N SER A 176 -32.39 10.19 1.25
CA SER A 176 -31.53 11.07 0.43
C SER A 176 -30.98 12.26 1.23
N VAL A 177 -31.79 12.86 2.10
CA VAL A 177 -31.37 13.96 2.98
C VAL A 177 -30.30 13.50 3.97
N MET A 178 -30.39 12.27 4.51
CA MET A 178 -29.34 11.70 5.36
C MET A 178 -27.99 11.59 4.65
N VAL A 179 -27.96 11.17 3.39
CA VAL A 179 -26.70 10.99 2.64
C VAL A 179 -26.01 12.34 2.42
N TYR A 180 -26.74 13.38 2.02
CA TYR A 180 -26.16 14.71 1.85
C TYR A 180 -25.64 15.30 3.17
N PHE A 181 -26.32 15.02 4.29
CA PHE A 181 -25.87 15.46 5.62
C PHE A 181 -24.59 14.74 6.06
N PHE A 182 -24.49 13.44 5.79
CA PHE A 182 -23.30 12.65 6.12
C PHE A 182 -22.09 13.11 5.30
N VAL A 183 -22.28 13.36 4.01
CA VAL A 183 -21.22 13.89 3.14
C VAL A 183 -20.81 15.31 3.55
N GLY A 184 -21.77 16.19 3.87
CA GLY A 184 -21.50 17.57 4.30
C GLY A 184 -20.71 17.65 5.62
N SER A 185 -21.05 16.80 6.59
CA SER A 185 -20.34 16.75 7.87
C SER A 185 -18.90 16.20 7.74
N ILE A 186 -18.68 15.18 6.90
CA ILE A 186 -17.33 14.68 6.59
C ILE A 186 -16.48 15.76 5.90
N PHE A 187 -17.07 16.55 5.01
CA PHE A 187 -16.35 17.61 4.29
C PHE A 187 -15.95 18.76 5.22
N LEU A 188 -16.86 19.21 6.08
CA LEU A 188 -16.56 20.22 7.11
C LEU A 188 -15.50 19.73 8.10
N PHE A 189 -15.57 18.46 8.49
CA PHE A 189 -14.59 17.86 9.39
C PHE A 189 -13.20 17.77 8.73
N SER A 190 -13.15 17.36 7.46
CA SER A 190 -11.90 17.30 6.70
C SER A 190 -11.25 18.68 6.57
N PHE A 191 -12.04 19.73 6.36
CA PHE A 191 -11.54 21.11 6.27
C PHE A 191 -10.97 21.62 7.61
N VAL A 192 -11.62 21.27 8.73
CA VAL A 192 -11.11 21.59 10.07
C VAL A 192 -9.77 20.85 10.33
N PHE A 193 -9.66 19.60 9.91
CA PHE A 193 -8.44 18.82 10.13
C PHE A 193 -7.28 19.21 9.22
N THR A 194 -7.53 19.50 7.94
CA THR A 194 -6.48 19.96 7.01
C THR A 194 -5.98 21.36 7.38
N GLY A 195 -6.88 22.27 7.78
CA GLY A 195 -6.50 23.58 8.34
C GLY A 195 -5.67 23.48 9.62
N TRP A 196 -5.85 22.41 10.40
CA TRP A 196 -5.08 22.18 11.63
C TRP A 196 -3.71 21.48 11.39
N GLY A 197 -3.47 20.97 10.18
CA GLY A 197 -2.25 20.25 9.80
C GLY A 197 -1.10 21.14 9.37
N GLU A 198 -1.38 22.33 8.82
CA GLU A 198 -0.34 23.15 8.19
C GLU A 198 0.51 23.93 9.21
N GLU A 199 -0.06 24.29 10.36
CA GLU A 199 0.69 24.94 11.47
C GLU A 199 1.59 23.97 12.27
N ARG A 200 1.44 22.64 12.08
CA ARG A 200 2.15 21.62 12.87
C ARG A 200 3.42 21.06 12.21
N ARG A 201 3.82 21.54 11.02
CA ARG A 201 5.16 21.25 10.47
C ARG A 201 6.30 21.92 11.22
N PHE A 202 6.01 22.84 12.15
CA PHE A 202 7.02 23.52 12.98
C PHE A 202 7.25 22.92 14.38
N MET A 203 6.44 21.94 14.83
CA MET A 203 6.70 21.25 16.11
C MET A 203 7.05 19.77 15.89
N LYS A 204 8.33 19.48 16.13
CA LYS A 204 9.00 18.18 16.13
C LYS A 204 8.17 17.01 16.68
N MET A 205 7.99 16.00 15.83
CA MET A 205 8.41 14.60 16.08
C MET A 205 7.82 13.81 17.28
N THR A 206 6.53 13.93 17.58
CA THR A 206 5.79 12.91 18.39
C THR A 206 4.47 12.43 17.75
N TRP A 207 4.27 12.74 16.47
CA TRP A 207 2.97 12.76 15.78
C TRP A 207 2.32 11.39 15.47
N ILE A 208 3.02 10.26 15.60
CA ILE A 208 2.48 8.98 15.10
C ILE A 208 1.46 8.35 16.06
N ASN A 209 1.50 8.63 17.37
CA ASN A 209 0.64 7.93 18.33
C ASN A 209 -0.70 8.65 18.61
N ASP A 210 -0.72 9.98 18.60
CA ASP A 210 -1.92 10.73 19.01
C ASP A 210 -3.00 10.79 17.91
N ASN A 211 -2.61 10.75 16.64
CA ASN A 211 -3.57 10.71 15.54
C ASN A 211 -4.24 9.34 15.39
N ALA A 212 -3.55 8.26 15.78
CA ALA A 212 -4.16 6.95 15.85
C ALA A 212 -5.29 6.98 16.89
N LEU A 213 -5.08 7.60 18.05
CA LEU A 213 -6.09 7.65 19.10
C LEU A 213 -7.32 8.49 18.73
N VAL A 214 -7.11 9.63 18.06
CA VAL A 214 -8.22 10.46 17.55
C VAL A 214 -8.98 9.74 16.43
N THR A 215 -8.30 9.16 15.45
CA THR A 215 -8.99 8.40 14.38
C THR A 215 -9.72 7.16 14.93
N TRP A 216 -9.17 6.50 15.97
CA TRP A 216 -9.79 5.34 16.61
C TRP A 216 -11.05 5.70 17.42
N PHE A 217 -11.04 6.82 18.14
CA PHE A 217 -12.20 7.28 18.92
C PHE A 217 -13.40 7.65 18.02
N PHE A 218 -13.16 8.19 16.83
CA PHE A 218 -14.21 8.64 15.91
C PHE A 218 -14.71 7.57 14.93
N TRP A 219 -13.90 6.56 14.60
CA TRP A 219 -14.34 5.47 13.70
C TRP A 219 -15.40 4.56 14.32
N LYS A 220 -15.35 4.32 15.63
CA LYS A 220 -16.30 3.44 16.33
C LYS A 220 -17.76 3.90 16.28
N PRO A 221 -18.11 5.17 16.57
CA PRO A 221 -19.50 5.62 16.46
C PRO A 221 -20.00 5.62 15.01
N ILE A 222 -19.15 5.94 14.03
CA ILE A 222 -19.52 5.88 12.61
C ILE A 222 -19.83 4.43 12.19
N ALA A 223 -18.94 3.49 12.54
CA ALA A 223 -19.15 2.07 12.27
C ALA A 223 -20.42 1.54 12.95
N PHE A 224 -20.72 1.99 14.18
CA PHE A 224 -21.93 1.61 14.91
C PHE A 224 -23.22 2.12 14.24
N ILE A 225 -23.22 3.38 13.76
CA ILE A 225 -24.36 3.94 13.02
C ILE A 225 -24.56 3.20 11.70
N VAL A 226 -23.48 2.91 10.95
CA VAL A 226 -23.57 2.12 9.71
C VAL A 226 -24.12 0.72 9.99
N TYR A 227 -23.68 0.07 11.08
CA TYR A 227 -24.21 -1.24 11.48
C TYR A 227 -25.70 -1.19 11.84
N LEU A 228 -26.15 -0.15 12.54
CA LEU A 228 -27.57 0.01 12.87
C LEU A 228 -28.41 0.24 11.61
N VAL A 229 -27.93 1.05 10.67
CA VAL A 229 -28.63 1.30 9.39
C VAL A 229 -28.69 0.03 8.54
N MET A 230 -27.58 -0.69 8.40
CA MET A 230 -27.54 -1.96 7.65
C MET A 230 -28.40 -3.05 8.29
N GLY A 231 -28.44 -3.11 9.63
CA GLY A 231 -29.27 -4.04 10.38
C GLY A 231 -30.77 -3.82 10.15
N GLN A 232 -31.22 -2.57 10.04
CA GLN A 232 -32.62 -2.26 9.73
C GLN A 232 -33.00 -2.65 8.29
N VAL A 233 -32.08 -2.53 7.34
CA VAL A 233 -32.33 -2.93 5.93
C VAL A 233 -32.50 -4.44 5.81
N ALA A 234 -31.67 -5.23 6.51
CA ALA A 234 -31.72 -6.69 6.47
C ALA A 234 -33.03 -7.30 7.02
N ILE A 235 -33.70 -6.61 7.95
CA ILE A 235 -34.97 -7.09 8.54
C ILE A 235 -36.15 -6.86 7.57
N THR A 236 -35.99 -5.98 6.57
CA THR A 236 -37.09 -5.57 5.68
C THR A 236 -37.11 -6.25 4.32
N THR A 237 -36.19 -7.17 4.02
CA THR A 237 -36.27 -7.98 2.79
C THR A 237 -37.21 -9.16 3.01
N PRO A 238 -38.46 -9.14 2.51
CA PRO A 238 -39.33 -10.31 2.58
C PRO A 238 -38.70 -11.44 1.79
N GLU A 239 -38.62 -12.60 2.44
CA GLU A 239 -38.22 -13.87 1.85
C GLU A 239 -39.13 -14.13 0.64
N SER A 240 -38.58 -13.94 -0.55
CA SER A 240 -39.27 -14.24 -1.81
C SER A 240 -39.45 -15.75 -1.87
N ASP A 241 -40.59 -16.22 -1.39
CA ASP A 241 -41.07 -17.60 -1.48
C ASP A 241 -40.87 -18.12 -2.91
N SER A 242 -39.77 -18.85 -3.08
CA SER A 242 -39.48 -19.71 -4.21
C SER A 242 -40.34 -20.97 -4.08
N ASN A 243 -41.66 -20.81 -4.18
CA ASN A 243 -42.59 -21.91 -4.36
C ASN A 243 -42.95 -22.01 -5.85
N LYS A 244 -41.98 -22.44 -6.66
CA LYS A 244 -42.26 -22.92 -8.02
C LYS A 244 -42.72 -24.36 -7.90
N GLY A 245 -44.03 -24.52 -8.06
CA GLY A 245 -44.68 -25.81 -8.22
C GLY A 245 -44.03 -26.61 -9.34
N HIS A 246 -43.72 -27.85 -9.01
CA HIS A 246 -43.51 -28.94 -9.94
C HIS A 246 -44.64 -29.92 -9.62
N ASP A 247 -45.66 -29.94 -10.49
CA ASP A 247 -46.83 -30.84 -10.62
C ASP A 247 -47.75 -30.05 -11.57
N GLU A 248 -48.08 -30.40 -12.81
CA GLU A 248 -48.09 -31.64 -13.61
C GLU A 248 -47.80 -31.30 -15.09
#